data_AF-A0A1W4WQX1-F1
#
_entry.id   AF-A0A1W4WQX1-F1
#
_cell.length_a   1.000
_cell.length_b   1.000
_cell.length_c   1.000
_cell.angle_alpha   90.00
_cell.angle_beta   90.00
_cell.angle_gamma   90.00
#
_symmetry.space_group_name_H-M   'P 1'
#
loop_
_entity.id
_entity.type
_entity.pdbx_description
1 polymer ?
#
loop_
_entity_poly.entity_id
_entity_poly.type
_entity_poly.pdbx_seq_one_letter_code
_entity_poly.pdbx_strand_id
1 'polypeptide(L)'
;MEVIRILLSWLFLIHFMYIEVRCTSKPMRGNETRTSSKLEGSHDEEKHRRLFQMAMRIKELPVGNPDIHNLNVAYNDITSVHDYELYNKSYTGLRKLYVHQNSIKHVGHHAFRGIKHLKHIDLSYNQIKKINSYTFVSNNKLSRLIMSNNLIRFEKYETFLLSHSIEYLVLAYNDIDQIFDLTFLGVPNLKSLILNNNELHSIAPNSFKSLNKLQYLSIVNTGVYRLSESMFSLIPRTLNLEGTPLAIRFEPPLKKVSGEAVVRLIGLSKILI
;
A
#
# COMPACT_ATOMS: atom_id res chain seq x y z
N MET A 1 -11.70 36.86 -21.71
CA MET A 1 -10.24 36.79 -21.93
C MET A 1 -9.56 35.92 -20.86
N GLU A 2 -9.92 36.04 -19.58
CA GLU A 2 -9.42 35.19 -18.47
C GLU A 2 -9.72 33.68 -18.62
N VAL A 3 -10.94 33.32 -19.07
CA VAL A 3 -11.37 31.92 -19.19
C VAL A 3 -10.61 31.16 -20.30
N ILE A 4 -10.23 31.85 -21.38
CA ILE A 4 -9.45 31.25 -22.49
C ILE A 4 -7.98 31.04 -22.07
N ARG A 5 -7.43 31.93 -21.23
CA ARG A 5 -6.09 31.76 -20.65
C ARG A 5 -6.00 30.58 -19.68
N ILE A 6 -7.05 30.37 -18.87
CA ILE A 6 -7.15 29.20 -17.98
C ILE A 6 -7.31 27.92 -18.82
N LEU A 7 -8.19 27.89 -19.81
CA LEU A 7 -8.35 26.70 -20.66
C LEU A 7 -7.07 26.32 -21.42
N LEU A 8 -6.31 27.31 -21.91
CA LEU A 8 -5.01 27.08 -22.54
C LEU A 8 -3.93 26.62 -21.55
N SER A 9 -3.92 27.11 -20.31
CA SER A 9 -2.97 26.62 -19.29
C SER A 9 -3.26 25.18 -18.87
N TRP A 10 -4.53 24.76 -18.86
CA TRP A 10 -4.94 23.39 -18.56
C TRP A 10 -4.68 22.43 -19.75
N LEU A 11 -4.89 22.86 -20.99
CA LEU A 11 -4.51 22.10 -22.19
C LEU A 11 -2.99 21.88 -22.28
N PHE A 12 -2.19 22.86 -21.86
CA PHE A 12 -0.72 22.72 -21.81
C PHE A 12 -0.23 21.79 -20.67
N LEU A 13 -0.93 21.73 -19.53
CA LEU A 13 -0.66 20.76 -18.46
C LEU A 13 -0.92 19.31 -18.90
N ILE A 14 -1.95 19.09 -19.72
CA ILE A 14 -2.31 17.77 -20.27
C ILE A 14 -1.23 17.25 -21.24
N HIS A 15 -0.63 18.12 -22.06
CA HIS A 15 0.44 17.73 -22.97
C HIS A 15 1.75 17.40 -22.24
N PHE A 16 2.04 18.07 -21.12
CA PHE A 16 3.30 17.89 -20.37
C PHE A 16 3.30 16.66 -19.45
N MET A 17 2.16 16.33 -18.80
CA MET A 17 2.06 15.08 -18.03
C MET A 17 2.27 13.82 -18.89
N TYR A 18 1.94 13.89 -20.19
CA TYR A 18 2.13 12.77 -21.12
C TYR A 18 3.61 12.49 -21.42
N ILE A 19 4.49 13.49 -21.27
CA ILE A 19 5.93 13.37 -21.51
C ILE A 19 6.67 12.87 -20.26
N GLU A 20 6.26 13.27 -19.06
CA GLU A 20 6.90 12.82 -17.81
C GLU A 20 6.62 11.36 -17.44
N VAL A 21 5.50 10.77 -17.85
CA VAL A 21 5.23 9.33 -17.64
C VAL A 21 6.29 8.44 -18.34
N ARG A 22 7.07 8.97 -19.30
CA ARG A 22 8.20 8.25 -19.92
C ARG A 22 9.56 8.49 -19.25
N CYS A 23 9.71 9.48 -18.37
CA CYS A 23 11.00 9.78 -17.75
C CYS A 23 10.90 9.70 -16.23
N THR A 24 11.41 8.62 -15.65
CA THR A 24 12.41 8.63 -14.55
C THR A 24 12.58 7.22 -13.98
N SER A 25 13.44 6.44 -14.64
CA SER A 25 14.23 5.41 -13.98
C SER A 25 15.56 6.01 -13.55
N LYS A 26 15.74 6.20 -12.23
CA LYS A 26 16.98 6.54 -11.48
C LYS A 26 17.68 7.89 -11.75
N PRO A 27 18.35 8.47 -10.72
CA PRO A 27 19.29 9.57 -10.89
C PRO A 27 20.70 9.03 -11.18
N MET A 28 21.37 9.58 -12.20
CA MET A 28 22.82 9.43 -12.40
C MET A 28 23.49 10.78 -12.06
N ARG A 29 24.49 10.73 -11.17
CA ARG A 29 25.48 11.80 -10.95
C ARG A 29 26.39 11.90 -12.17
N GLY A 30 26.84 13.12 -12.52
CA GLY A 30 28.01 13.30 -13.40
C GLY A 30 28.15 14.69 -14.01
N ASN A 31 29.02 15.49 -13.38
CA ASN A 31 29.89 16.57 -13.86
C ASN A 31 29.41 17.69 -14.80
N GLU A 32 29.73 18.90 -14.34
CA GLU A 32 29.82 20.15 -15.09
C GLU A 32 30.83 20.07 -16.25
N THR A 33 30.50 20.73 -17.36
CA THR A 33 31.44 21.60 -18.10
C THR A 33 30.67 22.70 -18.84
N ARG A 34 31.16 23.94 -18.69
CA ARG A 34 30.71 25.18 -19.32
C ARG A 34 30.87 25.17 -20.85
N THR A 35 29.96 25.84 -21.57
CA THR A 35 30.29 26.94 -22.52
C THR A 35 29.03 27.72 -22.96
N SER A 36 29.06 29.02 -22.62
CA SER A 36 28.51 30.22 -23.28
C SER A 36 27.31 30.20 -24.27
N SER A 37 26.27 30.91 -23.82
CA SER A 37 25.66 32.11 -24.44
C SER A 37 24.56 31.99 -25.51
N LYS A 38 23.51 32.78 -25.23
CA LYS A 38 22.43 33.31 -26.10
C LYS A 38 21.19 32.45 -26.32
N LEU A 39 20.26 32.56 -25.35
CA LEU A 39 18.82 32.82 -25.49
C LEU A 39 18.16 32.65 -24.09
N GLU A 40 18.52 33.52 -23.15
CA GLU A 40 18.19 33.42 -21.71
C GLU A 40 16.86 34.11 -21.31
N GLY A 41 15.90 34.21 -22.23
CA GLY A 41 14.58 34.82 -21.94
C GLY A 41 13.45 33.81 -21.69
N SER A 42 13.41 32.70 -22.45
CA SER A 42 12.30 31.75 -22.39
C SER A 42 12.67 30.42 -21.73
N HIS A 43 13.95 30.02 -21.78
CA HIS A 43 14.40 28.76 -21.20
C HIS A 43 14.51 28.84 -19.68
N ASP A 44 14.81 30.02 -19.14
CA ASP A 44 14.89 30.24 -17.69
C ASP A 44 13.51 30.42 -17.05
N GLU A 45 12.52 30.97 -17.77
CA GLU A 45 11.12 30.97 -17.35
C GLU A 45 10.51 29.57 -17.41
N GLU A 46 10.78 28.79 -18.46
CA GLU A 46 10.34 27.40 -18.59
C GLU A 46 10.98 26.51 -17.51
N LYS A 47 12.28 26.70 -17.22
CA LYS A 47 12.99 26.02 -16.14
C LYS A 47 12.52 26.48 -14.76
N HIS A 48 12.31 27.77 -14.54
CA HIS A 48 11.68 28.29 -13.32
C HIS A 48 10.26 27.76 -13.17
N ARG A 49 9.48 27.67 -14.24
CA ARG A 49 8.09 27.18 -14.21
C ARG A 49 8.03 25.67 -14.00
N ARG A 50 9.00 24.90 -14.51
CA ARG A 50 9.21 23.48 -14.17
C ARG A 50 9.68 23.30 -12.74
N LEU A 51 10.59 24.13 -12.24
CA LEU A 51 11.01 24.15 -10.84
C LEU A 51 9.86 24.60 -9.92
N PHE A 52 9.00 25.51 -10.36
CA PHE A 52 7.84 26.03 -9.65
C PHE A 52 6.68 25.02 -9.66
N GLN A 53 6.49 24.28 -10.75
CA GLN A 53 5.56 23.15 -10.81
C GLN A 53 6.07 21.93 -10.03
N MET A 54 7.39 21.66 -10.03
CA MET A 54 8.03 20.70 -9.10
C MET A 54 7.96 21.16 -7.64
N ALA A 55 7.88 22.47 -7.37
CA ALA A 55 7.72 23.04 -6.04
C ALA A 55 6.26 23.01 -5.53
N MET A 56 5.28 22.82 -6.41
CA MET A 56 3.87 22.75 -6.03
C MET A 56 3.44 21.29 -5.93
N ARG A 57 3.46 20.75 -4.71
CA ARG A 57 2.93 19.43 -4.39
C ARG A 57 1.43 19.43 -4.69
N ILE A 58 0.97 18.49 -5.54
CA ILE A 58 -0.44 18.45 -5.93
C ILE A 58 -1.31 18.00 -4.75
N LYS A 59 -2.51 18.57 -4.65
CA LYS A 59 -3.46 18.30 -3.55
C LYS A 59 -4.62 17.41 -3.97
N GLU A 60 -4.80 17.23 -5.27
CA GLU A 60 -5.86 16.43 -5.89
C GLU A 60 -5.31 15.60 -7.05
N LEU A 61 -6.01 14.54 -7.42
CA LEU A 61 -5.62 13.73 -8.56
C LEU A 61 -5.79 14.53 -9.86
N PRO A 62 -4.82 14.50 -10.79
CA PRO A 62 -4.96 15.17 -12.08
C PRO A 62 -6.02 14.48 -12.95
N VAL A 63 -6.44 15.13 -14.04
CA VAL A 63 -7.31 14.50 -15.03
C VAL A 63 -6.55 13.37 -15.73
N GLY A 64 -7.18 12.21 -15.83
CA GLY A 64 -6.60 11.02 -16.47
C GLY A 64 -7.11 10.77 -17.89
N ASN A 65 -6.77 9.60 -18.41
CA ASN A 65 -7.20 9.05 -19.70
C ASN A 65 -7.20 7.50 -19.56
N PRO A 66 -8.14 6.77 -20.21
CA PRO A 66 -8.18 5.31 -20.23
C PRO A 66 -6.86 4.61 -20.59
N ASP A 67 -5.97 5.24 -21.37
CA ASP A 67 -4.68 4.66 -21.75
C ASP A 67 -3.64 4.65 -20.62
N ILE A 68 -3.89 5.37 -19.52
CA ILE A 68 -2.98 5.42 -18.37
C ILE A 68 -3.09 4.10 -17.60
N HIS A 69 -2.08 3.25 -17.73
CA HIS A 69 -1.99 1.99 -16.98
C HIS A 69 -1.24 2.09 -15.66
N ASN A 70 -0.37 3.09 -15.49
CA ASN A 70 0.39 3.31 -14.26
C ASN A 70 0.30 4.80 -13.91
N LEU A 71 -0.21 5.12 -12.73
CA LEU A 71 -0.26 6.47 -12.21
C LEU A 71 0.64 6.55 -10.98
N ASN A 72 1.61 7.46 -11.01
CA ASN A 72 2.44 7.79 -9.86
C ASN A 72 2.22 9.24 -9.48
N VAL A 73 1.60 9.44 -8.32
CA VAL A 73 1.38 10.74 -7.67
C VAL A 73 1.91 10.70 -6.24
N ALA A 74 2.92 9.87 -6.00
CA ALA A 74 3.61 9.83 -4.72
C ALA A 74 4.33 11.15 -4.41
N TYR A 75 4.68 11.36 -3.13
CA TYR A 75 5.41 12.55 -2.65
C TYR A 75 4.66 13.89 -2.80
N ASN A 76 3.33 13.84 -2.80
CA ASN A 76 2.46 15.00 -2.94
C ASN A 76 1.69 15.33 -1.63
N ASP A 77 0.73 16.24 -1.70
CA ASP A 77 -0.07 16.70 -0.57
C ASP A 77 -1.54 16.27 -0.69
N ILE A 78 -1.82 15.14 -1.35
CA ILE A 78 -3.17 14.60 -1.49
C ILE A 78 -3.69 14.16 -0.11
N THR A 79 -4.88 14.61 0.26
CA THR A 79 -5.47 14.34 1.58
C THR A 79 -6.56 13.28 1.59
N SER A 80 -7.10 12.95 0.42
CA SER A 80 -8.20 12.00 0.26
C SER A 80 -8.23 11.39 -1.14
N VAL A 81 -8.81 10.20 -1.24
CA VAL A 81 -9.26 9.63 -2.52
C VAL A 81 -10.77 9.44 -2.41
N HIS A 82 -11.53 10.26 -3.13
CA HIS A 82 -12.99 10.30 -3.00
C HIS A 82 -13.67 9.17 -3.79
N ASP A 83 -14.93 8.90 -3.43
CA ASP A 83 -15.76 7.92 -4.14
C ASP A 83 -15.84 8.25 -5.64
N TYR A 84 -15.61 7.24 -6.47
CA TYR A 84 -15.62 7.34 -7.94
C TYR A 84 -14.63 8.34 -8.55
N GLU A 85 -13.72 8.94 -7.77
CA GLU A 85 -12.82 10.01 -8.26
C GLU A 85 -11.95 9.54 -9.43
N LEU A 86 -11.29 8.40 -9.28
CA LEU A 86 -10.44 7.83 -10.34
C LEU A 86 -11.26 7.47 -11.59
N TYR A 87 -12.50 7.00 -11.41
CA TYR A 87 -13.38 6.66 -12.52
C TYR A 87 -13.83 7.93 -13.27
N ASN A 88 -14.27 8.96 -12.54
CA ASN A 88 -14.70 10.24 -13.11
C ASN A 88 -13.54 10.97 -13.80
N LYS A 89 -12.32 10.84 -13.29
CA LYS A 89 -11.09 11.35 -13.93
C LYS A 89 -10.58 10.43 -15.05
N SER A 90 -11.35 9.44 -15.50
CA SER A 90 -11.07 8.60 -16.66
C SER A 90 -9.86 7.65 -16.53
N TYR A 91 -9.50 7.22 -15.33
CA TYR A 91 -8.45 6.21 -15.12
C TYR A 91 -8.91 4.76 -15.33
N THR A 92 -9.84 4.51 -16.26
CA THR A 92 -10.52 3.21 -16.42
C THR A 92 -9.58 2.06 -16.80
N GLY A 93 -8.47 2.34 -17.51
CA GLY A 93 -7.43 1.37 -17.84
C GLY A 93 -6.33 1.22 -16.80
N LEU A 94 -6.42 1.87 -15.64
CA LEU A 94 -5.38 1.88 -14.63
C LEU A 94 -5.13 0.50 -14.04
N ARG A 95 -3.85 0.13 -13.93
CA ARG A 95 -3.36 -1.16 -13.42
C ARG A 95 -2.51 -1.00 -12.17
N LYS A 96 -1.74 0.08 -12.05
CA LYS A 96 -0.92 0.36 -10.87
C LYS A 96 -1.12 1.80 -10.41
N LEU A 97 -1.35 1.98 -9.12
CA LEU A 97 -1.50 3.28 -8.50
C LEU A 97 -0.47 3.43 -7.37
N TYR A 98 0.36 4.46 -7.47
CA TYR A 98 1.31 4.85 -6.44
C TYR A 98 0.89 6.21 -5.88
N VAL A 99 0.40 6.21 -4.64
CA VAL A 99 -0.05 7.39 -3.89
C VAL A 99 0.66 7.47 -2.53
N HIS A 100 1.81 6.81 -2.41
CA HIS A 100 2.58 6.79 -1.17
C HIS A 100 3.24 8.14 -0.87
N GLN A 101 3.61 8.39 0.39
CA GLN A 101 4.14 9.67 0.84
C GLN A 101 3.22 10.85 0.45
N ASN A 102 1.95 10.73 0.83
CA ASN A 102 0.97 11.81 0.76
C ASN A 102 0.44 12.08 2.18
N SER A 103 -0.63 12.87 2.29
CA SER A 103 -1.32 13.13 3.55
C SER A 103 -2.72 12.51 3.58
N ILE A 104 -2.90 11.36 2.90
CA ILE A 104 -4.23 10.73 2.73
C ILE A 104 -4.73 10.27 4.09
N LYS A 105 -5.86 10.84 4.51
CA LYS A 105 -6.57 10.46 5.74
C LYS A 105 -7.82 9.63 5.44
N HIS A 106 -8.44 9.88 4.29
CA HIS A 106 -9.73 9.29 3.93
C HIS A 106 -9.64 8.63 2.55
N VAL A 107 -10.06 7.37 2.49
CA VAL A 107 -10.28 6.64 1.24
C VAL A 107 -11.76 6.30 1.19
N GLY A 108 -12.45 6.81 0.17
CA GLY A 108 -13.87 6.58 -0.03
C GLY A 108 -14.21 5.09 -0.21
N HIS A 109 -15.42 4.70 0.22
CA HIS A 109 -15.92 3.32 0.11
C HIS A 109 -16.00 2.80 -1.33
N HIS A 110 -16.11 3.71 -2.29
CA HIS A 110 -16.17 3.44 -3.72
C HIS A 110 -15.03 4.13 -4.49
N ALA A 111 -13.95 4.50 -3.80
CA ALA A 111 -12.80 5.21 -4.39
C ALA A 111 -12.22 4.53 -5.64
N PHE A 112 -12.17 3.19 -5.64
CA PHE A 112 -11.61 2.39 -6.74
C PHE A 112 -12.68 1.71 -7.61
N ARG A 113 -13.95 2.03 -7.41
CA ARG A 113 -15.05 1.45 -8.19
C ARG A 113 -14.93 1.91 -9.65
N GLY A 114 -15.11 0.97 -10.58
CA GLY A 114 -14.94 1.22 -12.01
C GLY A 114 -13.50 1.01 -12.52
N ILE A 115 -12.49 0.94 -11.64
CA ILE A 115 -11.10 0.69 -12.04
C ILE A 115 -10.83 -0.83 -12.07
N LYS A 116 -11.47 -1.51 -13.03
CA LYS A 116 -11.55 -2.98 -13.11
C LYS A 116 -10.21 -3.67 -13.42
N HIS A 117 -9.23 -2.92 -13.94
CA HIS A 117 -7.91 -3.44 -14.33
C HIS A 117 -6.84 -3.27 -13.25
N LEU A 118 -7.20 -2.69 -12.10
CA LEU A 118 -6.28 -2.40 -11.01
C LEU A 118 -5.68 -3.70 -10.46
N LYS A 119 -4.35 -3.76 -10.42
CA LYS A 119 -3.55 -4.91 -9.95
C LYS A 119 -2.72 -4.59 -8.72
N HIS A 120 -2.30 -3.34 -8.59
CA HIS A 120 -1.38 -2.93 -7.55
C HIS A 120 -1.73 -1.53 -7.03
N ILE A 121 -1.72 -1.38 -5.71
CA ILE A 121 -1.88 -0.09 -5.03
C ILE A 121 -0.80 0.03 -3.96
N ASP A 122 -0.16 1.18 -3.91
CA ASP A 122 0.71 1.60 -2.84
C ASP A 122 0.18 2.88 -2.17
N LEU A 123 -0.34 2.72 -0.96
CA LEU A 123 -0.90 3.73 -0.05
C LEU A 123 0.04 3.98 1.14
N SER A 124 1.29 3.52 1.08
CA SER A 124 2.20 3.63 2.22
C SER A 124 2.57 5.07 2.57
N TYR A 125 2.99 5.32 3.82
CA TYR A 125 3.38 6.66 4.29
C TYR A 125 2.25 7.68 4.06
N ASN A 126 1.11 7.40 4.65
CA ASN A 126 -0.07 8.27 4.67
C ASN A 126 -0.61 8.33 6.11
N GLN A 127 -1.81 8.85 6.31
CA GLN A 127 -2.43 9.04 7.63
C GLN A 127 -3.76 8.28 7.73
N ILE A 128 -3.85 7.13 7.05
CA ILE A 128 -5.07 6.32 6.97
C ILE A 128 -5.28 5.59 8.28
N LYS A 129 -6.43 5.80 8.91
CA LYS A 129 -6.83 5.13 10.16
C LYS A 129 -7.75 3.94 9.94
N LYS A 130 -8.65 4.03 8.97
CA LYS A 130 -9.64 3.01 8.64
C LYS A 130 -9.79 2.91 7.13
N ILE A 131 -9.99 1.69 6.65
CA ILE A 131 -10.43 1.39 5.29
C ILE A 131 -11.75 0.64 5.41
N ASN A 132 -12.74 1.02 4.60
CA ASN A 132 -14.01 0.31 4.55
C ASN A 132 -13.80 -1.06 3.89
N SER A 133 -14.43 -2.10 4.44
CA SER A 133 -14.26 -3.48 3.95
C SER A 133 -14.66 -3.67 2.47
N TYR A 134 -15.58 -2.86 1.95
CA TYR A 134 -16.03 -2.90 0.55
C TYR A 134 -15.17 -2.08 -0.43
N THR A 135 -14.16 -1.35 0.04
CA THR A 135 -13.35 -0.42 -0.77
C THR A 135 -12.77 -1.06 -2.04
N PHE A 136 -12.39 -2.35 -1.96
CA PHE A 136 -11.78 -3.10 -3.08
C PHE A 136 -12.67 -4.22 -3.64
N VAL A 137 -13.95 -4.27 -3.27
CA VAL A 137 -14.85 -5.40 -3.62
C VAL A 137 -15.02 -5.59 -5.13
N SER A 138 -14.89 -4.52 -5.91
CA SER A 138 -15.04 -4.55 -7.38
C SER A 138 -13.73 -4.73 -8.14
N ASN A 139 -12.58 -4.71 -7.46
CA ASN A 139 -11.24 -4.76 -8.07
C ASN A 139 -10.74 -6.21 -8.14
N ASN A 140 -11.41 -7.04 -8.94
CA ASN A 140 -11.17 -8.48 -9.06
C ASN A 140 -9.77 -8.88 -9.59
N LYS A 141 -8.93 -7.90 -9.97
CA LYS A 141 -7.54 -8.11 -10.42
C LYS A 141 -6.51 -7.59 -9.43
N LEU A 142 -6.92 -6.94 -8.34
CA LEU A 142 -6.03 -6.33 -7.35
C LEU A 142 -5.34 -7.43 -6.55
N SER A 143 -4.08 -7.71 -6.86
CA SER A 143 -3.33 -8.78 -6.20
C SER A 143 -2.37 -8.27 -5.13
N ARG A 144 -1.94 -7.00 -5.19
CA ARG A 144 -0.96 -6.43 -4.25
C ARG A 144 -1.42 -5.09 -3.68
N LEU A 145 -1.58 -5.05 -2.36
CA LEU A 145 -1.94 -3.86 -1.60
C LEU A 145 -0.88 -3.57 -0.53
N ILE A 146 -0.27 -2.38 -0.61
CA ILE A 146 0.73 -1.90 0.35
C ILE A 146 0.13 -0.72 1.10
N MET A 147 0.06 -0.82 2.42
CA MET A 147 -0.49 0.21 3.32
C MET A 147 0.42 0.43 4.54
N SER A 148 1.73 0.22 4.37
CA SER A 148 2.70 0.41 5.45
C SER A 148 2.84 1.86 5.88
N ASN A 149 3.27 2.14 7.11
CA ASN A 149 3.41 3.52 7.62
C ASN A 149 2.10 4.31 7.49
N ASN A 150 1.06 3.77 8.12
CA ASN A 150 -0.25 4.42 8.29
C ASN A 150 -0.65 4.27 9.78
N LEU A 151 -1.91 4.52 10.11
CA LEU A 151 -2.43 4.51 11.48
C LEU A 151 -3.56 3.47 11.62
N ILE A 152 -3.45 2.35 10.89
CA ILE A 152 -4.52 1.37 10.77
C ILE A 152 -4.65 0.55 12.05
N ARG A 153 -5.89 0.38 12.52
CA ARG A 153 -6.29 -0.58 13.54
C ARG A 153 -7.39 -1.51 13.01
N PHE A 154 -7.52 -2.68 13.59
CA PHE A 154 -8.62 -3.59 13.28
C PHE A 154 -9.76 -3.42 14.28
N GLU A 155 -10.98 -3.65 13.79
CA GLU A 155 -12.20 -3.60 14.58
C GLU A 155 -12.63 -5.03 14.94
N LYS A 156 -13.07 -5.24 16.18
CA LYS A 156 -13.32 -6.58 16.74
C LYS A 156 -14.38 -7.39 15.98
N TYR A 157 -15.42 -6.73 15.50
CA TYR A 157 -16.58 -7.36 14.90
C TYR A 157 -16.68 -7.10 13.39
N GLU A 158 -15.63 -6.57 12.77
CA GLU A 158 -15.59 -6.28 11.34
C GLU A 158 -14.49 -7.07 10.64
N THR A 159 -14.75 -7.48 9.40
CA THR A 159 -13.71 -7.94 8.49
C THR A 159 -12.95 -6.75 7.94
N PHE A 160 -11.62 -6.84 7.87
CA PHE A 160 -10.78 -5.74 7.40
C PHE A 160 -11.05 -5.39 5.93
N LEU A 161 -11.09 -6.39 5.06
CA LEU A 161 -11.32 -6.23 3.61
C LEU A 161 -12.17 -7.38 3.07
N LEU A 162 -13.08 -7.06 2.14
CA LEU A 162 -13.83 -8.00 1.33
C LEU A 162 -13.26 -8.00 -0.09
N SER A 163 -12.19 -8.76 -0.29
CA SER A 163 -11.50 -8.86 -1.58
C SER A 163 -10.95 -10.26 -1.82
N HIS A 164 -11.53 -10.93 -2.82
CA HIS A 164 -11.11 -12.26 -3.25
C HIS A 164 -9.89 -12.23 -4.18
N SER A 165 -9.37 -11.07 -4.55
CA SER A 165 -8.24 -10.95 -5.49
C SER A 165 -6.90 -10.70 -4.81
N ILE A 166 -6.89 -10.15 -3.59
CA ILE A 166 -5.65 -9.78 -2.89
C ILE A 166 -4.87 -11.02 -2.49
N GLU A 167 -3.62 -11.09 -2.94
CA GLU A 167 -2.67 -12.16 -2.63
C GLU A 167 -1.51 -11.68 -1.74
N TYR A 168 -1.17 -10.39 -1.80
CA TYR A 168 -0.06 -9.77 -1.06
C TYR A 168 -0.56 -8.54 -0.32
N LEU A 169 -0.52 -8.59 1.01
CA LEU A 169 -0.95 -7.50 1.88
C LEU A 169 0.19 -7.09 2.82
N VAL A 170 0.57 -5.82 2.76
CA VAL A 170 1.63 -5.25 3.60
C VAL A 170 1.05 -4.17 4.50
N LEU A 171 1.09 -4.42 5.80
CA LEU A 171 0.54 -3.58 6.89
C LEU A 171 1.62 -3.22 7.91
N ALA A 172 2.89 -3.33 7.55
CA ALA A 172 4.00 -3.00 8.45
C ALA A 172 3.95 -1.54 8.92
N TYR A 173 4.40 -1.24 10.13
CA TYR A 173 4.40 0.13 10.68
C TYR A 173 2.99 0.75 10.67
N ASN A 174 2.05 0.12 11.35
CA ASN A 174 0.72 0.65 11.64
C ASN A 174 0.49 0.57 13.16
N ASP A 175 -0.72 0.90 13.60
CA ASP A 175 -1.11 0.88 15.00
C ASP A 175 -1.83 -0.44 15.39
N ILE A 176 -1.58 -1.54 14.66
CA ILE A 176 -2.29 -2.81 14.84
C ILE A 176 -1.83 -3.48 16.13
N ASP A 177 -2.72 -3.54 17.11
CA ASP A 177 -2.46 -4.08 18.44
C ASP A 177 -3.07 -5.48 18.64
N GLN A 178 -4.17 -5.76 17.94
CA GLN A 178 -4.90 -7.02 18.02
C GLN A 178 -5.36 -7.52 16.65
N ILE A 179 -5.44 -8.84 16.48
CA ILE A 179 -6.11 -9.50 15.35
C ILE A 179 -7.29 -10.31 15.90
N PHE A 180 -8.47 -10.13 15.31
CA PHE A 180 -9.71 -10.76 15.72
C PHE A 180 -10.11 -11.91 14.78
N ASP A 181 -11.06 -12.74 15.21
CA ASP A 181 -11.49 -13.93 14.46
C ASP A 181 -12.05 -13.60 13.07
N LEU A 182 -12.67 -12.43 12.90
CA LEU A 182 -13.28 -12.00 11.63
C LEU A 182 -12.36 -11.17 10.74
N THR A 183 -11.19 -10.75 11.25
CA THR A 183 -10.34 -9.73 10.62
C THR A 183 -9.97 -10.10 9.17
N PHE A 184 -9.55 -11.33 8.91
CA PHE A 184 -9.10 -11.78 7.59
C PHE A 184 -10.08 -12.69 6.86
N LEU A 185 -11.34 -12.75 7.30
CA LEU A 185 -12.36 -13.62 6.69
C LEU A 185 -12.58 -13.32 5.19
N GLY A 186 -12.53 -12.04 4.81
CA GLY A 186 -12.83 -11.57 3.46
C GLY A 186 -11.67 -11.53 2.47
N VAL A 187 -10.49 -12.05 2.84
CA VAL A 187 -9.30 -12.13 1.96
C VAL A 187 -8.77 -13.57 1.83
N PRO A 188 -9.61 -14.54 1.41
CA PRO A 188 -9.27 -15.97 1.46
C PRO A 188 -8.13 -16.38 0.52
N ASN A 189 -7.78 -15.55 -0.47
CA ASN A 189 -6.73 -15.82 -1.44
C ASN A 189 -5.35 -15.25 -1.05
N LEU A 190 -5.22 -14.73 0.17
CA LEU A 190 -3.97 -14.17 0.66
C LEU A 190 -2.86 -15.22 0.71
N LYS A 191 -1.71 -14.91 0.10
CA LYS A 191 -0.50 -15.74 0.07
C LYS A 191 0.60 -15.19 0.96
N SER A 192 0.66 -13.86 1.11
CA SER A 192 1.67 -13.18 1.91
C SER A 192 1.04 -12.07 2.74
N LEU A 193 1.28 -12.14 4.06
CA LEU A 193 0.82 -11.16 5.04
C LEU A 193 2.01 -10.63 5.83
N ILE A 194 2.23 -9.32 5.80
CA ILE A 194 3.32 -8.66 6.52
C ILE A 194 2.73 -7.66 7.52
N LEU A 195 2.95 -7.92 8.81
CA LEU A 195 2.43 -7.15 9.95
C LEU A 195 3.58 -6.59 10.82
N ASN A 196 4.78 -6.53 10.27
CA ASN A 196 5.99 -6.16 11.03
C ASN A 196 5.88 -4.78 11.69
N ASN A 197 6.57 -4.61 12.82
CA ASN A 197 6.67 -3.32 13.52
C ASN A 197 5.29 -2.70 13.78
N ASN A 198 4.39 -3.51 14.32
CA ASN A 198 3.12 -3.09 14.89
C ASN A 198 3.13 -3.41 16.38
N GLU A 199 2.23 -2.80 17.15
CA GLU A 199 2.06 -3.10 18.59
C GLU A 199 1.29 -4.40 18.86
N LEU A 200 1.34 -5.33 17.91
CA LEU A 200 0.53 -6.55 17.90
C LEU A 200 0.93 -7.49 19.04
N HIS A 201 0.05 -7.68 20.01
CA HIS A 201 0.30 -8.54 21.18
C HIS A 201 -0.77 -9.63 21.35
N SER A 202 -1.94 -9.48 20.72
CA SER A 202 -3.05 -10.43 20.81
C SER A 202 -3.49 -10.91 19.43
N ILE A 203 -3.60 -12.23 19.26
CA ILE A 203 -4.11 -12.86 18.04
C ILE A 203 -5.21 -13.84 18.46
N ALA A 204 -6.42 -13.64 17.94
CA ALA A 204 -7.56 -14.47 18.28
C ALA A 204 -7.43 -15.91 17.73
N PRO A 205 -8.02 -16.92 18.39
CA PRO A 205 -7.77 -18.32 18.06
C PRO A 205 -8.21 -18.77 16.67
N ASN A 206 -9.04 -18.02 15.95
CA ASN A 206 -9.51 -18.38 14.60
C ASN A 206 -9.06 -17.39 13.51
N SER A 207 -8.18 -16.44 13.85
CA SER A 207 -7.85 -15.27 13.02
C SER A 207 -7.35 -15.55 11.60
N PHE A 208 -6.71 -16.71 11.38
CA PHE A 208 -6.14 -17.09 10.09
C PHE A 208 -6.80 -18.33 9.48
N LYS A 209 -7.92 -18.81 10.03
CA LYS A 209 -8.59 -20.04 9.54
C LYS A 209 -9.07 -19.95 8.10
N SER A 210 -9.45 -18.75 7.64
CA SER A 210 -9.86 -18.52 6.25
C SER A 210 -8.70 -18.48 5.26
N LEU A 211 -7.45 -18.33 5.73
CA LEU A 211 -6.28 -18.06 4.91
C LEU A 211 -5.60 -19.33 4.40
N ASN A 212 -6.37 -20.19 3.72
CA ASN A 212 -5.92 -21.50 3.25
C ASN A 212 -4.82 -21.45 2.18
N LYS A 213 -4.55 -20.27 1.60
CA LYS A 213 -3.48 -20.06 0.62
C LYS A 213 -2.26 -19.36 1.20
N LEU A 214 -2.24 -19.08 2.50
CA LEU A 214 -1.17 -18.33 3.15
C LEU A 214 0.12 -19.15 3.13
N GLN A 215 1.17 -18.57 2.54
CA GLN A 215 2.48 -19.18 2.43
C GLN A 215 3.50 -18.48 3.34
N TYR A 216 3.37 -17.17 3.50
CA TYR A 216 4.28 -16.34 4.26
C TYR A 216 3.51 -15.44 5.22
N LEU A 217 3.83 -15.53 6.50
CA LEU A 217 3.37 -14.62 7.53
C LEU A 217 4.57 -14.04 8.27
N SER A 218 4.60 -12.73 8.39
CA SER A 218 5.67 -12.00 9.07
C SER A 218 5.07 -11.09 10.13
N ILE A 219 5.50 -11.30 11.37
CA ILE A 219 5.12 -10.52 12.56
C ILE A 219 6.37 -10.02 13.29
N VAL A 220 7.39 -9.65 12.51
CA VAL A 220 8.69 -9.20 13.02
C VAL A 220 8.51 -7.97 13.89
N ASN A 221 9.24 -7.90 15.02
CA ASN A 221 9.18 -6.78 15.97
C ASN A 221 7.74 -6.48 16.39
N THR A 222 7.03 -7.50 16.87
CA THR A 222 5.70 -7.37 17.48
C THR A 222 5.71 -7.94 18.90
N GLY A 223 4.68 -7.65 19.68
CA GLY A 223 4.52 -8.15 21.06
C GLY A 223 4.00 -9.59 21.17
N VAL A 224 3.96 -10.37 20.08
CA VAL A 224 3.40 -11.72 20.08
C VAL A 224 4.26 -12.69 20.91
N TYR A 225 3.67 -13.24 21.97
CA TYR A 225 4.35 -14.16 22.90
C TYR A 225 3.93 -15.63 22.74
N ARG A 226 2.86 -15.90 21.97
CA ARG A 226 2.37 -17.26 21.67
C ARG A 226 1.62 -17.32 20.35
N LEU A 227 1.64 -18.48 19.71
CA LEU A 227 0.83 -18.84 18.54
C LEU A 227 0.15 -20.17 18.83
N SER A 228 -1.12 -20.34 18.42
CA SER A 228 -1.88 -21.58 18.62
C SER A 228 -2.16 -22.26 17.28
N GLU A 229 -2.21 -23.58 17.27
CA GLU A 229 -2.60 -24.39 16.11
C GLU A 229 -3.99 -24.05 15.61
N SER A 230 -4.92 -23.74 16.52
CA SER A 230 -6.30 -23.39 16.18
C SER A 230 -6.39 -22.19 15.23
N MET A 231 -5.37 -21.31 15.23
CA MET A 231 -5.34 -20.10 14.40
C MET A 231 -5.34 -20.42 12.91
N PHE A 232 -4.86 -21.60 12.53
CA PHE A 232 -4.63 -21.99 11.15
C PHE A 232 -5.47 -23.22 10.79
N SER A 233 -6.17 -23.17 9.66
CA SER A 233 -6.65 -24.41 9.02
C SER A 233 -5.53 -25.08 8.23
N LEU A 234 -4.62 -24.27 7.65
CA LEU A 234 -3.40 -24.72 6.99
C LEU A 234 -2.25 -23.86 7.48
N ILE A 235 -1.20 -24.52 7.96
CA ILE A 235 -0.02 -23.85 8.52
C ILE A 235 0.78 -23.20 7.37
N PRO A 236 1.17 -21.92 7.48
CA PRO A 236 1.95 -21.26 6.44
C PRO A 236 3.33 -21.91 6.30
N ARG A 237 3.83 -21.95 5.06
CA ARG A 237 5.16 -22.51 4.74
C ARG A 237 6.28 -21.80 5.51
N THR A 238 6.11 -20.51 5.80
CA THR A 238 7.13 -19.73 6.50
C THR A 238 6.51 -18.71 7.44
N LEU A 239 7.02 -18.71 8.67
CA LEU A 239 6.77 -17.68 9.68
C LEU A 239 8.05 -16.89 9.93
N ASN A 240 7.95 -15.57 9.94
CA ASN A 240 9.02 -14.71 10.44
C ASN A 240 8.61 -14.06 11.76
N LEU A 241 9.36 -14.39 12.81
CA LEU A 241 9.08 -14.07 14.21
C LEU A 241 10.21 -13.25 14.84
N GLU A 242 11.19 -12.82 14.04
CA GLU A 242 12.35 -12.06 14.52
C GLU A 242 11.90 -10.88 15.40
N GLY A 243 12.52 -10.73 16.57
CA GLY A 243 12.20 -9.64 17.51
C GLY A 243 10.87 -9.78 18.25
N THR A 244 10.21 -10.94 18.22
CA THR A 244 9.03 -11.20 19.07
C THR A 244 9.38 -11.81 20.42
N PRO A 245 8.57 -11.58 21.48
CA PRO A 245 8.70 -12.28 22.74
C PRO A 245 8.66 -13.81 22.62
N LEU A 246 7.92 -14.35 21.64
CA LEU A 246 7.92 -15.79 21.37
C LEU A 246 9.29 -16.28 20.86
N ALA A 247 9.89 -15.56 19.92
CA ALA A 247 11.13 -15.97 19.28
C ALA A 247 12.33 -15.96 20.24
N ILE A 248 12.39 -15.01 21.17
CA ILE A 248 13.49 -14.87 22.13
C ILE A 248 13.51 -15.96 23.21
N ARG A 249 12.47 -16.82 23.31
CA ARG A 249 12.43 -17.95 24.25
C ARG A 249 13.30 -19.14 23.79
N PHE A 250 13.85 -19.07 22.60
CA PHE A 250 14.69 -20.12 22.01
C PHE A 250 16.15 -19.67 21.95
N GLU A 251 17.07 -20.63 21.98
CA GLU A 251 18.51 -20.37 21.87
C GLU A 251 19.10 -21.13 20.66
N PRO A 252 19.61 -20.41 19.63
CA PRO A 252 19.52 -18.97 19.42
C PRO A 252 18.06 -18.50 19.17
N PRO A 253 17.73 -17.21 19.38
CA PRO A 253 16.41 -16.66 19.11
C PRO A 253 15.92 -16.99 17.70
N LEU A 254 14.66 -17.40 17.58
CA LEU A 254 14.08 -17.71 16.27
C LEU A 254 14.00 -16.46 15.41
N LYS A 255 14.22 -16.64 14.11
CA LYS A 255 13.98 -15.60 13.10
C LYS A 255 12.89 -16.07 12.15
N LYS A 256 13.34 -16.60 11.02
CA LYS A 256 12.49 -17.19 9.99
C LYS A 256 12.45 -18.70 10.17
N VAL A 257 11.25 -19.23 10.38
CA VAL A 257 10.98 -20.66 10.56
C VAL A 257 10.21 -21.15 9.34
N SER A 258 10.55 -22.33 8.83
CA SER A 258 9.93 -22.88 7.61
C SER A 258 9.66 -24.38 7.67
N GLY A 259 8.67 -24.82 6.88
CA GLY A 259 8.33 -26.25 6.74
C GLY A 259 7.88 -26.88 8.06
N GLU A 260 8.36 -28.08 8.35
CA GLU A 260 8.02 -28.82 9.57
C GLU A 260 8.35 -28.07 10.87
N ALA A 261 9.36 -27.20 10.84
CA ALA A 261 9.73 -26.42 12.02
C ALA A 261 8.60 -25.46 12.44
N VAL A 262 7.75 -25.02 11.50
CA VAL A 262 6.57 -24.21 11.82
C VAL A 262 5.54 -25.03 12.58
N VAL A 263 5.30 -26.28 12.14
CA VAL A 263 4.36 -27.21 12.80
C VAL A 263 4.83 -27.50 14.23
N ARG A 264 6.12 -27.80 14.41
CA ARG A 264 6.72 -28.02 15.72
C ARG A 264 6.58 -26.79 16.60
N LEU A 265 6.90 -25.60 16.11
CA LEU A 265 6.77 -24.37 16.88
C LEU A 265 5.34 -24.14 17.38
N ILE A 266 4.36 -24.27 16.49
CA ILE A 266 2.96 -24.07 16.81
C ILE A 266 2.47 -25.15 17.80
N GLY A 267 2.94 -26.40 17.67
CA GLY A 267 2.65 -27.48 18.62
C GLY A 267 3.33 -27.31 19.99
N LEU A 268 4.56 -26.78 20.03
CA LEU A 268 5.30 -26.48 21.25
C LEU A 268 4.59 -25.46 22.13
N SER A 269 3.77 -24.58 21.55
CA SER A 269 2.96 -23.61 22.33
C SER A 269 2.00 -24.26 23.34
N LYS A 270 1.60 -25.52 23.13
CA LYS A 270 0.77 -26.30 24.07
C LYS A 270 1.55 -26.82 25.28
N ILE A 271 2.89 -26.84 25.23
CA ILE A 271 3.75 -27.49 26.22
C ILE A 271 4.31 -26.50 27.26
N LEU A 272 4.27 -25.19 27.00
CA LEU A 272 4.90 -24.15 27.84
C LEU A 272 3.91 -23.42 28.79
N ILE A 273 2.89 -24.11 29.34
CA ILE A 273 1.97 -23.55 30.34
C ILE A 273 2.30 -24.11 31.72
#